data_AF-A0A2H9L584-F1
#
_entry.id   AF-A0A2H9L584-F1
#
_cell.length_a   1.000
_cell.length_b   1.000
_cell.length_c   1.000
_cell.angle_alpha   90.00
_cell.angle_beta   90.00
_cell.angle_gamma   90.00
#
_symmetry.space_group_name_H-M   'P 1'
#
loop_
_entity.id
_entity.type
_entity.pdbx_description
1 polymer ?
#
loop_
_entity_poly.entity_id
_entity_poly.type
_entity_poly.pdbx_seq_one_letter_code
_entity_poly.pdbx_strand_id
1 'polypeptide(L)'
;MISRKEYDGVIEWCRKKRAESLKKHIIERNPFSDLESLRNFIYLEIDRHLDEANKKSIVYDSHANKLYWHLNNSWIEMLPIDKRNSGW
;
A
#
# COMPACT_ATOMS: atom_id res chain seq x y z
N MET A 1 -8.90 1.69 -8.95
CA MET A 1 -7.96 2.83 -9.08
C MET A 1 -8.09 3.67 -7.84
N ILE A 2 -7.01 4.23 -7.30
CA ILE A 2 -7.03 5.00 -6.05
C ILE A 2 -6.92 6.50 -6.35
N SER A 3 -7.75 7.32 -5.73
CA SER A 3 -7.65 8.78 -5.85
C SER A 3 -6.40 9.30 -5.13
N ARG A 4 -5.94 10.50 -5.48
CA ARG A 4 -4.80 11.13 -4.82
C ARG A 4 -4.99 11.28 -3.32
N LYS A 5 -6.19 11.69 -2.90
CA LYS A 5 -6.55 11.89 -1.50
C LYS A 5 -6.52 10.57 -0.72
N GLU A 6 -7.07 9.50 -1.28
CA GLU A 6 -7.03 8.18 -0.64
C GLU A 6 -5.58 7.68 -0.56
N TYR A 7 -4.80 7.81 -1.63
CA TYR A 7 -3.40 7.40 -1.67
C TYR A 7 -2.57 8.09 -0.58
N ASP A 8 -2.65 9.42 -0.51
CA ASP A 8 -1.93 10.21 0.49
C ASP A 8 -2.37 9.83 1.91
N GLY A 9 -3.67 9.60 2.13
CA GLY A 9 -4.20 9.16 3.43
C GLY A 9 -3.66 7.79 3.87
N VAL A 10 -3.52 6.84 2.94
CA VAL A 10 -2.93 5.53 3.23
C VAL A 10 -1.45 5.68 3.58
N ILE A 11 -0.69 6.44 2.79
CA ILE A 11 0.73 6.70 3.03
C ILE A 11 0.94 7.33 4.41
N GLU A 12 0.17 8.39 4.75
CA GLU A 12 0.29 9.06 6.04
C GLU A 12 0.01 8.11 7.21
N TRP A 13 -1.02 7.29 7.09
CA TRP A 13 -1.32 6.29 8.11
C TRP A 13 -0.19 5.28 8.28
N CYS A 14 0.37 4.78 7.18
CA CYS A 14 1.49 3.84 7.23
C CYS A 14 2.75 4.47 7.84
N ARG A 15 3.05 5.74 7.53
CA ARG A 15 4.16 6.48 8.13
C ARG A 15 4.00 6.64 9.64
N LYS A 16 2.81 7.02 10.10
CA LYS A 16 2.49 7.11 11.54
C LYS A 16 2.66 5.75 12.20
N LYS A 17 2.09 4.68 11.62
CA LYS A 17 2.23 3.32 12.14
C LYS A 17 3.67 2.83 12.19
N ARG A 18 4.47 3.16 11.18
CA ARG A 18 5.88 2.80 11.17
C ARG A 18 6.66 3.53 12.27
N ALA A 19 6.39 4.81 12.48
CA ALA A 19 7.03 5.60 13.53
C ALA A 19 6.68 5.11 14.96
N GLU A 20 5.48 4.55 15.13
CA GLU A 20 5.02 3.98 16.41
C GLU A 20 5.62 2.59 16.72
N SER A 21 6.24 1.91 15.76
CA SER A 21 6.64 0.51 15.89
C SER A 21 8.15 0.30 15.78
N LEU A 22 8.70 -0.54 16.65
CA LEU A 22 10.09 -1.02 16.56
C LEU A 22 10.22 -2.32 15.73
N LYS A 23 9.11 -2.84 15.20
CA LYS A 23 9.11 -4.10 14.45
C LYS A 23 9.82 -3.93 13.11
N LYS A 24 10.52 -4.98 12.66
CA LYS A 24 11.16 -5.00 11.33
C LYS A 24 10.13 -4.78 10.21
N HIS A 25 8.98 -5.46 10.31
CA HIS A 25 7.83 -5.31 9.43
C HIS A 25 6.55 -5.28 10.27
N ILE A 26 5.49 -4.69 9.73
CA ILE A 26 4.19 -4.58 10.41
C ILE A 26 3.14 -5.18 9.49
N ILE A 27 2.23 -5.99 10.03
CA ILE A 27 1.09 -6.54 9.30
C ILE A 27 -0.15 -6.15 10.07
N GLU A 28 -1.04 -5.42 9.43
CA GLU A 28 -2.30 -4.97 10.00
C GLU A 28 -3.46 -5.41 9.12
N ARG A 29 -4.63 -5.62 9.72
CA ARG A 29 -5.87 -5.69 8.93
C ARG A 29 -6.04 -4.39 8.18
N ASN A 30 -6.45 -4.46 6.91
CA ASN A 30 -6.62 -3.28 6.08
C ASN A 30 -7.62 -2.31 6.73
N PRO A 31 -7.17 -1.16 7.27
CA PRO A 31 -8.06 -0.20 7.93
C PRO A 31 -8.85 0.63 6.91
N PHE A 32 -8.60 0.42 5.62
CA PHE A 32 -9.20 1.13 4.50
C PHE A 32 -10.13 0.24 3.67
N SER A 33 -10.62 -0.88 4.24
CA SER A 33 -11.53 -1.80 3.55
C SER A 33 -12.84 -1.14 3.07
N ASP A 34 -13.22 -0.02 3.68
CA ASP A 34 -14.41 0.73 3.30
C ASP A 34 -14.23 1.52 2.00
N LEU A 35 -12.98 1.85 1.65
CA LEU A 35 -12.64 2.50 0.38
C LEU A 35 -12.79 1.50 -0.76
N GLU A 36 -13.61 1.84 -1.76
CA GLU A 36 -13.86 0.97 -2.92
C GLU A 36 -12.55 0.54 -3.61
N SER A 37 -11.60 1.46 -3.69
CA SER A 37 -10.28 1.25 -4.29
C SER A 37 -9.43 0.21 -3.56
N LEU A 38 -9.68 -0.02 -2.26
CA LEU A 38 -8.87 -0.88 -1.39
C LEU A 38 -9.65 -2.03 -0.75
N ARG A 39 -10.96 -2.14 -1.00
CA ARG A 39 -11.87 -3.11 -0.37
C ARG A 39 -11.43 -4.57 -0.50
N ASN A 40 -10.78 -4.92 -1.61
CA ASN A 40 -10.40 -6.30 -1.90
C ASN A 40 -9.10 -6.74 -1.21
N PHE A 41 -8.39 -5.83 -0.54
CA PHE A 41 -7.17 -6.16 0.19
C PHE A 41 -7.49 -6.47 1.64
N ILE A 42 -6.99 -7.62 2.11
CA ILE A 42 -7.29 -8.14 3.46
C ILE A 42 -6.38 -7.47 4.49
N TYR A 43 -5.10 -7.30 4.12
CA TYR A 43 -4.08 -6.73 5.00
C TYR A 43 -3.38 -5.55 4.35
N LEU A 44 -2.78 -4.73 5.21
CA LEU A 44 -1.77 -3.77 4.85
C LEU A 44 -0.47 -4.18 5.55
N GLU A 45 0.56 -4.39 4.76
CA GLU A 45 1.88 -4.82 5.21
C GLU A 45 2.89 -3.69 5.02
N ILE A 46 3.63 -3.32 6.07
CA ILE A 46 4.63 -2.24 6.06
C ILE A 46 6.01 -2.86 6.15
N ASP A 47 6.88 -2.51 5.18
CA ASP A 47 8.27 -2.97 5.04
C ASP A 47 8.44 -4.48 5.03
N ARG A 48 7.38 -5.21 4.65
CA ARG A 48 7.48 -6.63 4.33
C ARG A 48 8.16 -6.76 2.97
N HIS A 49 9.09 -7.71 2.85
CA HIS A 49 9.70 -8.03 1.57
C HIS A 49 8.62 -8.51 0.59
N LEU A 50 8.63 -8.00 -0.65
CA LEU A 50 7.59 -8.30 -1.63
C LEU A 50 7.45 -9.80 -1.92
N ASP A 51 8.56 -10.56 -1.91
CA ASP A 51 8.53 -12.01 -2.09
C ASP A 51 7.89 -12.78 -0.92
N GLU A 52 7.83 -12.16 0.27
CA GLU A 52 7.28 -12.75 1.48
C GLU A 52 5.89 -12.21 1.85
N ALA A 53 5.43 -11.18 1.15
CA ALA A 53 4.16 -10.51 1.41
C ALA A 53 3.00 -11.32 0.86
N ASN A 54 1.83 -11.21 1.51
CA ASN A 54 0.64 -11.89 1.03
C ASN A 54 0.12 -11.20 -0.24
N LYS A 55 -0.14 -11.99 -1.29
CA LYS A 55 -0.62 -11.52 -2.60
C LYS A 55 -1.99 -10.82 -2.54
N LYS A 56 -2.73 -10.95 -1.44
CA LYS A 56 -4.01 -10.26 -1.16
C LYS A 56 -3.85 -9.04 -0.25
N SER A 57 -2.62 -8.56 -0.06
CA SER A 57 -2.30 -7.39 0.75
C SER A 57 -1.89 -6.20 -0.11
N ILE A 58 -2.01 -5.01 0.48
CA ILE A 58 -1.26 -3.83 0.04
C ILE A 58 0.06 -3.83 0.78
N VAL A 59 1.16 -3.58 0.08
CA VAL A 59 2.48 -3.44 0.70
C VAL A 59 2.92 -2.00 0.65
N TYR A 60 3.26 -1.41 1.78
CA TYR A 60 3.89 -0.11 1.89
C TYR A 60 5.40 -0.27 2.13
N ASP A 61 6.21 0.36 1.29
CA ASP A 61 7.65 0.51 1.46
C ASP A 61 7.95 1.89 2.02
N SER A 62 8.42 1.95 3.27
CA SER A 62 8.74 3.21 3.94
C SER A 62 10.01 3.88 3.44
N HIS A 63 10.93 3.12 2.82
CA HIS A 63 12.16 3.67 2.26
C HIS A 63 11.88 4.40 0.94
N ALA A 64 11.12 3.76 0.05
CA ALA A 64 10.70 4.36 -1.21
C ALA A 64 9.47 5.29 -1.07
N ASN A 65 8.76 5.21 0.05
CA ASN A 65 7.49 5.89 0.30
C ASN A 65 6.44 5.57 -0.77
N LYS A 66 6.27 4.27 -1.06
CA LYS A 66 5.42 3.74 -2.15
C LYS A 66 4.51 2.65 -1.66
N LEU A 67 3.35 2.53 -2.31
CA LEU A 67 2.44 1.40 -2.14
C LEU A 67 2.57 0.45 -3.33
N TYR A 68 2.44 -0.83 -3.07
CA TYR A 68 2.46 -1.89 -4.06
C TYR A 68 1.26 -2.82 -3.86
N TRP A 69 0.75 -3.32 -4.97
CA TRP A 69 -0.22 -4.40 -4.99
C TRP A 69 0.28 -5.54 -5.88
N HIS A 70 -0.25 -6.74 -5.69
CA HIS A 70 0.13 -7.87 -6.50
C HIS A 70 -0.90 -8.07 -7.62
N LEU A 71 -0.45 -8.00 -8.88
CA LEU A 71 -1.28 -8.19 -10.08
C LEU A 71 -0.51 -9.04 -11.09
N ASN A 72 -1.14 -10.11 -11.61
CA ASN A 72 -0.58 -10.98 -12.66
C ASN A 72 0.85 -11.48 -12.37
N ASN A 73 1.09 -11.99 -11.16
CA ASN A 73 2.41 -12.47 -10.68
C ASN A 73 3.51 -11.40 -10.58
N SER A 74 3.13 -10.13 -10.60
CA SER A 74 4.07 -9.02 -10.42
C SER A 74 3.59 -8.07 -9.32
N TRP A 75 4.54 -7.48 -8.62
CA TRP A 75 4.28 -6.35 -7.74
C TRP A 75 4.30 -5.07 -8.55
N ILE A 76 3.20 -4.33 -8.51
CA ILE A 76 3.01 -3.11 -9.28
C ILE A 76 2.85 -1.95 -8.30
N GLU A 77 3.57 -0.86 -8.54
CA GLU A 77 3.40 0.37 -7.78
C GLU A 77 1.97 0.90 -7.96
N MET A 78 1.28 1.16 -6.85
CA MET A 78 -0.01 1.82 -6.86
C MET A 78 0.21 3.31 -7.09
N LEU A 79 -0.19 3.80 -8.25
CA LEU A 79 -0.16 5.23 -8.56
C LEU A 79 -1.54 5.85 -8.37
N PRO A 80 -1.62 7.08 -7.84
CA PRO A 80 -2.88 7.81 -7.83
C PRO A 80 -3.27 8.18 -9.27
N ILE A 81 -4.58 8.31 -9.52
CA ILE A 81 -5.17 8.49 -10.86
C ILE A 81 -4.51 9.61 -11.67
N ASP A 82 -4.12 10.71 -11.03
CA ASP A 82 -3.48 11.88 -11.67
C ASP A 82 -2.09 11.58 -12.26
N LYS A 83 -1.31 10.72 -11.61
CA LYS A 83 0.07 10.40 -12.04
C LYS A 83 0.14 9.40 -13.19
N ARG A 84 -0.90 8.62 -13.41
CA ARG A 84 -0.91 7.60 -14.49
C ARG A 84 -1.15 8.22 -15.87
N ASN A 85 -1.74 9.41 -15.93
CA ASN A 85 -2.05 10.13 -17.17
C ASN A 85 -0.88 10.96 -17.73
N SER A 86 0.27 10.99 -17.05
CA SER A 86 1.47 11.71 -17.49
C SER A 86 2.40 10.88 -18.39
N GLY A 87 1.96 9.70 -18.83
CA GLY A 87 2.73 8.77 -19.65
C GLY A 87 2.01 8.35 -20.91
N TRP A 88 1.63 9.33 -21.76
CA TRP A 88 1.35 9.19 -23.19
C TRP A 88 1.70 10.50 -23.89
#